data_AF-A0A8F4XCY1-F1
#
_entry.id   AF-A0A8F4XCY1-F1
#
_cell.length_a   1.000
_cell.length_b   1.000
_cell.length_c   1.000
_cell.angle_alpha   90.00
_cell.angle_beta   90.00
_cell.angle_gamma   90.00
#
_symmetry.space_group_name_H-M   'P 1'
#
loop_
_entity.id
_entity.type
_entity.pdbx_description
1 polymer ?
#
loop_
_entity_poly.entity_id
_entity_poly.type
_entity_poly.pdbx_seq_one_letter_code
_entity_poly.pdbx_strand_id
1 'polypeptide(L)'
;MRFTLTALTGCMAVGLTSLLQLASAAQIPFSINSYEEYPEPLQPGKLATSHSSKWTLPRDSNNSAVVFDKHSLALAGGQQRLFVFAAEFHPWRLPVPSLWRDVLQKIRAAGFNTVSIYTHWGLIQPTSNADSIDLTGINDLDYFLTMAKQVGLFVIVRPGPYINAETTVGGMAPWTVNIDAVLRTNDTAWQAAWKPYINAISRMVVKHQVVYDS
;
A
#
# COMPACT_ATOMS: atom_id res chain seq x y z
N MET A 1 -22.90 38.10 -70.73
CA MET A 1 -24.19 37.38 -70.81
C MET A 1 -24.43 36.77 -69.43
N ARG A 2 -25.53 37.16 -68.78
CA ARG A 2 -25.91 36.77 -67.40
C ARG A 2 -26.28 35.28 -67.33
N PHE A 3 -26.00 34.63 -66.21
CA PHE A 3 -26.96 33.73 -65.55
C PHE A 3 -26.72 33.75 -64.04
N THR A 4 -27.70 34.28 -63.32
CA THR A 4 -27.96 34.09 -61.89
C THR A 4 -29.01 32.99 -61.74
N LEU A 5 -28.85 32.07 -60.78
CA LEU A 5 -29.99 31.42 -60.11
C LEU A 5 -29.62 30.93 -58.69
N THR A 6 -30.05 31.76 -57.73
CA THR A 6 -30.73 31.51 -56.45
C THR A 6 -30.81 30.12 -55.81
N ALA A 7 -30.70 30.18 -54.46
CA ALA A 7 -31.41 29.41 -53.42
C ALA A 7 -30.92 27.99 -53.07
N LEU A 8 -30.37 27.86 -51.86
CA LEU A 8 -31.03 27.07 -50.81
C LEU A 8 -30.53 27.51 -49.42
N THR A 9 -31.31 28.37 -48.76
CA THR A 9 -31.32 28.57 -47.31
C THR A 9 -32.23 27.52 -46.67
N GLY A 10 -31.80 26.90 -45.57
CA GLY A 10 -32.71 26.42 -44.53
C GLY A 10 -32.47 24.99 -44.03
N CYS A 11 -32.55 24.88 -42.70
CA CYS A 11 -32.73 23.65 -41.90
C CYS A 11 -31.50 22.77 -41.66
N MET A 12 -30.80 22.97 -40.54
CA MET A 12 -31.08 22.24 -39.29
C MET A 12 -30.05 22.63 -38.23
N ALA A 13 -30.38 23.65 -37.45
CA ALA A 13 -29.84 23.83 -36.12
C ALA A 13 -30.77 23.07 -35.15
N VAL A 14 -30.48 21.80 -34.88
CA VAL A 14 -31.11 21.05 -33.78
C VAL A 14 -30.10 20.07 -33.20
N GLY A 15 -29.68 20.33 -31.96
CA GLY A 15 -29.33 19.29 -31.00
C GLY A 15 -28.02 18.54 -31.22
N LEU A 16 -26.88 19.19 -30.94
CA LEU A 16 -25.67 18.49 -30.52
C LEU A 16 -25.19 18.99 -29.14
N THR A 17 -26.13 19.04 -28.19
CA THR A 17 -25.85 19.21 -26.76
C THR A 17 -26.00 17.86 -26.07
N SER A 18 -25.06 16.95 -26.29
CA SER A 18 -24.83 15.76 -25.46
C SER A 18 -23.57 15.07 -25.95
N LEU A 19 -22.49 15.17 -25.15
CA LEU A 19 -21.31 14.29 -25.08
C LEU A 19 -20.03 15.11 -24.89
N LEU A 20 -19.91 15.74 -23.73
CA LEU A 20 -18.61 16.07 -23.13
C LEU A 20 -18.78 16.21 -21.62
N GLN A 21 -19.30 15.15 -20.99
CA GLN A 21 -19.04 14.93 -19.56
C GLN A 21 -17.65 14.30 -19.48
N LEU A 22 -16.62 15.13 -19.53
CA LEU A 22 -15.30 14.73 -19.04
C LEU A 22 -15.49 14.34 -17.58
N ALA A 23 -15.45 13.04 -17.30
CA ALA A 23 -15.36 12.52 -15.95
C ALA A 23 -14.01 12.99 -15.40
N SER A 24 -14.01 14.16 -14.77
CA SER A 24 -12.93 14.61 -13.90
C SER A 24 -12.93 13.70 -12.69
N ALA A 25 -12.17 12.61 -12.77
CA ALA A 25 -11.75 11.84 -11.61
C ALA A 25 -10.80 12.70 -10.78
N ALA A 26 -11.37 13.65 -10.04
CA ALA A 26 -10.65 14.44 -9.05
C ALA A 26 -10.24 13.49 -7.93
N GLN A 27 -8.95 13.14 -7.90
CA GLN A 27 -8.30 12.43 -6.83
C GLN A 27 -8.54 13.19 -5.52
N ILE A 28 -9.16 12.55 -4.53
CA ILE A 28 -9.17 13.08 -3.17
C ILE A 28 -7.76 12.82 -2.60
N PRO A 29 -6.94 13.85 -2.32
CA PRO A 29 -5.69 13.64 -1.62
C PRO A 29 -6.03 13.13 -0.21
N PHE A 30 -5.38 12.05 0.21
CA PHE A 30 -5.47 11.58 1.58
C PHE A 30 -4.81 12.63 2.49
N SER A 31 -5.62 13.38 3.24
CA SER A 31 -5.19 14.29 4.29
C SER A 31 -6.00 13.99 5.55
N ILE A 32 -5.32 13.82 6.68
CA ILE A 32 -5.95 13.54 7.97
C ILE A 32 -6.72 14.78 8.49
N ASN A 33 -6.49 15.97 7.91
CA ASN A 33 -6.94 17.25 8.46
C ASN A 33 -8.02 18.00 7.64
N SER A 34 -8.69 17.38 6.66
CA SER A 34 -9.62 18.10 5.77
C SER A 34 -11.08 17.66 5.86
N TYR A 35 -11.66 17.70 7.06
CA TYR A 35 -13.11 17.57 7.26
C TYR A 35 -13.69 18.90 7.79
N GLU A 36 -13.88 19.88 6.93
CA GLU A 36 -14.85 20.95 7.14
C GLU A 36 -15.98 20.82 6.11
N GLU A 37 -17.18 20.59 6.66
CA GLU A 37 -18.52 20.91 6.16
C GLU A 37 -19.05 20.26 4.87
N TYR A 38 -19.88 19.22 5.05
CA TYR A 38 -20.93 18.81 4.10
C TYR A 38 -22.29 19.35 4.59
N PRO A 39 -23.24 19.65 3.67
CA PRO A 39 -24.50 20.30 4.00
C PRO A 39 -25.41 19.46 4.90
N GLU A 40 -26.27 20.17 5.64
CA GLU A 40 -27.20 19.78 6.72
C GLU A 40 -27.90 18.40 6.66
N PRO A 41 -28.36 17.90 7.84
CA PRO A 41 -28.48 16.48 8.12
C PRO A 41 -29.74 15.80 7.57
N LEU A 42 -29.59 14.52 7.26
CA LEU A 42 -30.69 13.57 7.19
C LEU A 42 -31.46 13.58 8.52
N GLN A 43 -32.78 13.69 8.42
CA GLN A 43 -33.76 13.77 9.51
C GLN A 43 -33.50 12.74 10.64
N PRO A 44 -33.84 13.05 11.91
CA PRO A 44 -33.48 12.23 13.06
C PRO A 44 -34.26 10.92 13.10
N GLY A 45 -33.79 9.92 12.37
CA GLY A 45 -34.08 8.51 12.63
C GLY A 45 -33.22 8.05 13.80
N LYS A 46 -33.85 7.86 14.96
CA LYS A 46 -33.32 7.24 16.21
C LYS A 46 -31.81 6.95 16.17
N LEU A 47 -31.04 7.76 16.90
CA LEU A 47 -29.66 7.43 17.30
C LEU A 47 -29.63 5.96 17.72
N ALA A 48 -29.03 5.12 16.88
CA ALA A 48 -28.73 3.75 17.26
C ALA A 48 -27.78 3.87 18.46
N THR A 49 -28.29 3.42 19.59
CA THR A 49 -27.61 3.27 20.87
C THR A 49 -26.15 2.85 20.67
N SER A 50 -25.24 3.55 21.36
CA SER A 50 -23.79 3.32 21.35
C SER A 50 -23.45 1.83 21.40
N HIS A 51 -23.14 1.25 20.24
CA HIS A 51 -22.34 0.04 20.22
C HIS A 51 -20.91 0.50 20.41
N SER A 52 -20.42 0.48 21.66
CA SER A 52 -18.98 0.39 21.87
C SER A 52 -18.55 -0.97 21.31
N SER A 53 -18.38 -1.06 19.99
CA SER A 53 -17.75 -2.22 19.38
C SER A 53 -16.35 -2.26 19.98
N LYS A 54 -16.13 -3.23 20.88
CA LYS A 54 -14.82 -3.48 21.47
C LYS A 54 -13.89 -3.91 20.33
N TRP A 55 -13.20 -2.93 19.75
CA TRP A 55 -12.23 -3.15 18.70
C TRP A 55 -11.12 -4.08 19.20
N THR A 56 -10.67 -4.98 18.33
CA THR A 56 -9.58 -5.91 18.63
C THR A 56 -8.27 -5.28 18.14
N LEU A 57 -7.28 -5.22 19.03
CA LEU A 57 -5.92 -4.81 18.67
C LEU A 57 -5.17 -5.99 18.03
N PRO A 58 -4.29 -5.74 17.06
CA PRO A 58 -3.32 -6.74 16.63
C PRO A 58 -2.53 -7.28 17.83
N ARG A 59 -2.16 -8.56 17.77
CA ARG A 59 -1.39 -9.20 18.85
C ARG A 59 -0.13 -8.39 19.15
N ASP A 60 0.13 -8.16 20.43
CA ASP A 60 1.29 -7.41 20.94
C ASP A 60 1.36 -5.95 20.45
N SER A 61 0.29 -5.41 19.85
CA SER A 61 0.20 -3.99 19.53
C SER A 61 -0.19 -3.18 20.76
N ASN A 62 0.57 -2.11 21.01
CA ASN A 62 0.24 -1.06 21.98
C ASN A 62 -0.39 0.19 21.31
N ASN A 63 -0.69 0.12 20.02
CA ASN A 63 -1.17 1.22 19.20
C ASN A 63 -2.54 0.85 18.57
N SER A 64 -3.51 1.77 18.66
CA SER A 64 -4.89 1.63 18.16
C SER A 64 -5.11 2.17 16.74
N ALA A 65 -4.05 2.60 16.05
CA ALA A 65 -4.11 3.12 14.69
C ALA A 65 -4.73 2.16 13.69
N VAL A 66 -4.51 0.86 13.87
CA VAL A 66 -5.13 -0.21 13.08
C VAL A 66 -5.76 -1.21 14.04
N VAL A 67 -7.06 -1.35 13.96
CA VAL A 67 -7.86 -2.30 14.74
C VAL A 67 -8.71 -3.15 13.81
N PHE A 68 -9.36 -4.18 14.33
CA PHE A 68 -10.27 -4.99 13.55
C PHE A 68 -11.40 -5.58 14.39
N ASP A 69 -12.43 -6.04 13.69
CA ASP A 69 -13.47 -6.89 14.24
C ASP A 69 -13.82 -8.00 13.24
N LYS A 70 -14.93 -8.71 13.46
CA LYS A 70 -15.37 -9.80 12.57
C LYS A 70 -15.73 -9.36 11.15
N HIS A 71 -15.80 -8.05 10.88
CA HIS A 71 -16.26 -7.51 9.60
C HIS A 71 -15.11 -6.94 8.77
N SER A 72 -14.22 -6.15 9.36
CA SER A 72 -13.14 -5.49 8.62
C SER A 72 -12.00 -5.04 9.52
N LEU A 73 -10.90 -4.63 8.89
CA LEU A 73 -9.97 -3.69 9.52
C LEU A 73 -10.65 -2.32 9.67
N ALA A 74 -10.14 -1.51 10.59
CA ALA A 74 -10.48 -0.11 10.73
C ALA A 74 -9.26 0.70 11.19
N LEU A 75 -9.23 1.96 10.79
CA LEU A 75 -8.20 2.94 11.10
C LEU A 75 -8.63 3.84 12.26
N ALA A 76 -7.66 4.54 12.86
CA ALA A 76 -7.88 5.60 13.84
C ALA A 76 -8.77 5.14 15.02
N GLY A 77 -8.37 4.07 15.71
CA GLY A 77 -9.14 3.53 16.83
C GLY A 77 -10.53 2.98 16.45
N GLY A 78 -10.77 2.76 15.16
CA GLY A 78 -12.04 2.25 14.65
C GLY A 78 -13.01 3.31 14.12
N GLN A 79 -12.56 4.56 13.99
CA GLN A 79 -13.36 5.65 13.41
C GLN A 79 -13.66 5.43 11.92
N GLN A 80 -12.79 4.73 11.19
CA GLN A 80 -12.95 4.50 9.76
C GLN A 80 -12.72 3.03 9.40
N ARG A 81 -13.78 2.33 8.97
CA ARG A 81 -13.63 0.98 8.42
C ARG A 81 -12.84 1.02 7.11
N LEU A 82 -11.96 0.03 6.93
CA LEU A 82 -11.13 -0.12 5.75
C LEU A 82 -11.37 -1.50 5.14
N PHE A 83 -11.91 -1.52 3.93
CA PHE A 83 -11.79 -2.68 3.06
C PHE A 83 -10.40 -2.66 2.42
N VAL A 84 -9.51 -3.55 2.85
CA VAL A 84 -8.17 -3.65 2.26
C VAL A 84 -8.28 -4.27 0.88
N PHE A 85 -8.03 -3.45 -0.13
CA PHE A 85 -7.86 -3.95 -1.49
C PHE A 85 -6.41 -3.73 -1.88
N ALA A 86 -5.65 -4.83 -1.92
CA ALA A 86 -4.20 -4.83 -2.08
C ALA A 86 -3.73 -5.44 -3.39
N ALA A 87 -2.69 -4.84 -4.00
CA ALA A 87 -1.93 -5.41 -5.10
C ALA A 87 -0.54 -5.85 -4.62
N GLU A 88 0.02 -6.91 -5.20
CA GLU A 88 1.40 -7.34 -4.88
C GLU A 88 2.42 -6.65 -5.79
N PHE A 89 3.49 -6.13 -5.20
CA PHE A 89 4.63 -5.57 -5.95
C PHE A 89 5.95 -5.96 -5.27
N HIS A 90 6.93 -6.40 -6.07
CA HIS A 90 8.25 -6.80 -5.57
C HIS A 90 9.31 -5.82 -6.08
N PRO A 91 9.75 -4.81 -5.29
CA PRO A 91 10.66 -3.77 -5.77
C PRO A 91 11.96 -4.31 -6.40
N TRP A 92 12.55 -5.37 -5.85
CA TRP A 92 13.78 -5.99 -6.38
C TRP A 92 13.60 -6.64 -7.76
N ARG A 93 12.36 -6.93 -8.19
CA ARG A 93 12.07 -7.41 -9.56
C ARG A 93 11.99 -6.29 -10.58
N LEU A 94 11.94 -5.03 -10.13
CA LEU A 94 12.08 -3.84 -10.97
C LEU A 94 13.30 -3.06 -10.47
N PRO A 95 14.53 -3.42 -10.85
CA PRO A 95 15.77 -2.88 -10.29
C PRO A 95 16.11 -1.46 -10.79
N VAL A 96 15.09 -0.62 -10.94
CA VAL A 96 15.16 0.78 -11.37
C VAL A 96 14.28 1.59 -10.42
N PRO A 97 14.81 2.04 -9.26
CA PRO A 97 14.01 2.68 -8.21
C PRO A 97 13.19 3.89 -8.67
N SER A 98 13.67 4.61 -9.69
CA SER A 98 12.93 5.73 -10.29
C SER A 98 11.62 5.33 -10.97
N LEU A 99 11.45 4.05 -11.36
CA LEU A 99 10.22 3.53 -11.96
C LEU A 99 9.20 2.99 -10.94
N TRP A 100 9.59 2.83 -9.66
CA TRP A 100 8.65 2.32 -8.64
C TRP A 100 7.44 3.23 -8.47
N ARG A 101 7.62 4.55 -8.53
CA ARG A 101 6.51 5.51 -8.41
C ARG A 101 5.46 5.31 -9.50
N ASP A 102 5.88 5.10 -10.75
CA ASP A 102 4.97 4.87 -11.87
C ASP A 102 4.08 3.63 -11.62
N VAL A 103 4.68 2.53 -11.15
CA VAL A 103 3.93 1.32 -10.79
C VAL A 103 2.95 1.58 -9.64
N LEU A 104 3.39 2.28 -8.58
CA LEU A 104 2.53 2.62 -7.44
C LEU A 104 1.35 3.51 -7.86
N GLN A 105 1.59 4.49 -8.75
CA GLN A 105 0.53 5.33 -9.29
C GLN A 105 -0.49 4.53 -10.11
N LYS A 106 -0.03 3.55 -10.89
CA LYS A 106 -0.92 2.64 -11.64
C LYS A 106 -1.75 1.75 -10.70
N ILE A 107 -1.14 1.21 -9.65
CA ILE A 107 -1.86 0.44 -8.61
C ILE A 107 -2.95 1.32 -7.97
N ARG A 108 -2.60 2.56 -7.58
CA ARG A 108 -3.56 3.50 -7.00
C ARG A 108 -4.69 3.85 -7.97
N ALA A 109 -4.38 4.13 -9.24
CA ALA A 109 -5.35 4.44 -10.27
C ALA A 109 -6.29 3.27 -10.59
N ALA A 110 -5.83 2.03 -10.42
CA ALA A 110 -6.66 0.82 -10.56
C ALA A 110 -7.64 0.61 -9.39
N GLY A 111 -7.67 1.52 -8.40
CA GLY A 111 -8.61 1.49 -7.28
C GLY A 111 -8.10 0.81 -6.01
N PHE A 112 -6.86 0.33 -6.01
CA PHE A 112 -6.25 -0.24 -4.81
C PHE A 112 -5.93 0.85 -3.79
N ASN A 113 -6.05 0.51 -2.51
CA ASN A 113 -5.66 1.37 -1.40
C ASN A 113 -4.40 0.89 -0.68
N THR A 114 -3.94 -0.32 -1.02
CA THR A 114 -2.82 -0.98 -0.36
C THR A 114 -1.91 -1.62 -1.39
N VAL A 115 -0.61 -1.61 -1.14
CA VAL A 115 0.36 -2.45 -1.83
C VAL A 115 0.98 -3.42 -0.84
N SER A 116 1.07 -4.69 -1.21
CA SER A 116 1.78 -5.71 -0.45
C SER A 116 3.13 -5.96 -1.11
N ILE A 117 4.18 -6.08 -0.30
CA ILE A 117 5.54 -6.32 -0.76
C ILE A 117 6.18 -7.44 0.07
N TYR A 118 7.04 -8.25 -0.54
CA TYR A 118 8.08 -8.93 0.24
C TYR A 118 9.33 -8.03 0.40
N THR A 119 10.30 -8.48 1.19
CA THR A 119 11.70 -8.05 1.07
C THR A 119 12.55 -9.30 0.86
N HIS A 120 13.65 -9.19 0.13
CA HIS A 120 14.43 -10.37 -0.26
C HIS A 120 15.71 -10.49 0.57
N TRP A 121 15.72 -11.40 1.55
CA TRP A 121 16.86 -11.57 2.45
C TRP A 121 18.17 -11.84 1.70
N GLY A 122 18.18 -12.73 0.72
CA GLY A 122 19.40 -13.02 -0.04
C GLY A 122 20.00 -11.86 -0.84
N LEU A 123 19.19 -10.85 -1.22
CA LEU A 123 19.70 -9.65 -1.88
C LEU A 123 20.16 -8.60 -0.87
N ILE A 124 19.51 -8.56 0.29
CA ILE A 124 19.80 -7.60 1.36
C ILE A 124 21.03 -8.02 2.16
N GLN A 125 21.22 -9.31 2.39
CA GLN A 125 22.32 -9.86 3.18
C GLN A 125 22.91 -11.10 2.48
N PRO A 126 23.75 -10.90 1.44
CA PRO A 126 24.26 -12.00 0.62
C PRO A 126 25.27 -12.91 1.33
N THR A 127 25.81 -12.50 2.48
CA THR A 127 26.78 -13.27 3.28
C THR A 127 26.29 -13.45 4.72
N SER A 128 26.86 -14.39 5.48
CA SER A 128 26.53 -14.56 6.90
C SER A 128 26.96 -13.39 7.78
N ASN A 129 27.81 -12.49 7.28
CA ASN A 129 28.20 -11.28 7.99
C ASN A 129 27.01 -10.29 8.06
N ALA A 130 26.61 -9.91 9.27
CA ALA A 130 25.53 -8.93 9.47
C ALA A 130 25.90 -7.53 8.96
N ASP A 131 27.20 -7.19 8.87
CA ASP A 131 27.65 -5.91 8.32
C ASP A 131 27.47 -5.83 6.80
N SER A 132 27.19 -6.96 6.13
CA SER A 132 26.86 -6.97 4.70
C SER A 132 25.39 -6.65 4.42
N ILE A 133 24.59 -6.27 5.43
CA ILE A 133 23.20 -5.87 5.24
C ILE A 133 23.17 -4.52 4.51
N ASP A 134 22.59 -4.53 3.31
CA ASP A 134 22.41 -3.35 2.47
C ASP A 134 20.93 -3.07 2.21
N LEU A 135 20.48 -1.91 2.69
CA LEU A 135 19.13 -1.37 2.50
C LEU A 135 19.17 -0.11 1.61
N THR A 136 20.05 -0.10 0.62
CA THR A 136 20.15 0.98 -0.38
C THR A 136 19.83 0.45 -1.78
N GLY A 137 19.76 1.35 -2.77
CA GLY A 137 19.52 0.99 -4.17
C GLY A 137 18.21 0.22 -4.36
N ILE A 138 18.29 -1.01 -4.88
CA ILE A 138 17.12 -1.85 -5.13
C ILE A 138 16.49 -2.41 -3.85
N ASN A 139 17.22 -2.36 -2.74
CA ASN A 139 16.80 -2.80 -1.41
C ASN A 139 16.37 -1.62 -0.53
N ASP A 140 16.30 -0.41 -1.08
CA ASP A 140 15.95 0.80 -0.34
C ASP A 140 14.47 0.83 0.06
N LEU A 141 14.22 0.23 1.22
CA LEU A 141 12.88 0.13 1.79
C LEU A 141 12.37 1.48 2.31
N ASP A 142 13.26 2.36 2.80
CA ASP A 142 12.87 3.68 3.29
C ASP A 142 12.33 4.55 2.15
N TYR A 143 13.06 4.55 1.03
CA TYR A 143 12.67 5.25 -0.18
C TYR A 143 11.36 4.69 -0.74
N PHE A 144 11.22 3.36 -0.81
CA PHE A 144 9.98 2.73 -1.28
C PHE A 144 8.76 3.11 -0.42
N LEU A 145 8.86 2.99 0.91
CA LEU A 145 7.77 3.28 1.84
C LEU A 145 7.39 4.77 1.82
N THR A 146 8.39 5.66 1.71
CA THR A 146 8.17 7.09 1.53
C THR A 146 7.39 7.38 0.26
N MET A 147 7.75 6.75 -0.87
CA MET A 147 7.02 6.91 -2.12
C MET A 147 5.60 6.37 -2.05
N ALA A 148 5.38 5.20 -1.45
CA ALA A 148 4.04 4.63 -1.29
C ALA A 148 3.12 5.55 -0.48
N LYS A 149 3.64 6.14 0.62
CA LYS A 149 2.94 7.16 1.40
C LYS A 149 2.57 8.37 0.55
N GLN A 150 3.50 8.90 -0.25
CA GLN A 150 3.25 10.06 -1.12
C GLN A 150 2.22 9.77 -2.22
N VAL A 151 2.14 8.53 -2.72
CA VAL A 151 1.12 8.10 -3.68
C VAL A 151 -0.24 7.89 -3.00
N GLY A 152 -0.28 7.77 -1.67
CA GLY A 152 -1.50 7.54 -0.90
C GLY A 152 -1.91 6.07 -0.86
N LEU A 153 -0.92 5.17 -0.75
CA LEU A 153 -1.12 3.73 -0.55
C LEU A 153 -0.65 3.32 0.85
N PHE A 154 -1.44 2.47 1.51
CA PHE A 154 -0.93 1.69 2.64
C PHE A 154 0.03 0.61 2.14
N VAL A 155 0.92 0.14 3.02
CA VAL A 155 1.85 -0.93 2.69
C VAL A 155 1.73 -2.08 3.67
N ILE A 156 1.56 -3.30 3.15
CA ILE A 156 1.73 -4.54 3.90
C ILE A 156 3.15 -5.04 3.63
N VAL A 157 4.05 -4.90 4.60
CA VAL A 157 5.43 -5.39 4.48
C VAL A 157 5.49 -6.83 4.97
N ARG A 158 5.94 -7.73 4.10
CA ARG A 158 6.08 -9.17 4.37
C ARG A 158 7.56 -9.53 4.31
N PRO A 159 8.37 -9.34 5.36
CA PRO A 159 9.82 -9.39 5.20
C PRO A 159 10.42 -10.80 5.17
N GLY A 160 9.61 -11.84 5.40
CA GLY A 160 10.08 -13.21 5.54
C GLY A 160 10.33 -13.59 7.01
N PRO A 161 11.40 -14.35 7.33
CA PRO A 161 12.64 -14.47 6.56
C PRO A 161 12.60 -15.42 5.36
N TYR A 162 11.59 -16.28 5.28
CA TYR A 162 11.27 -17.07 4.09
C TYR A 162 10.01 -16.50 3.43
N ILE A 163 10.08 -16.24 2.12
CA ILE A 163 8.98 -15.60 1.37
C ILE A 163 8.42 -16.49 0.27
N ASN A 164 9.09 -17.60 -0.05
CA ASN A 164 8.87 -18.37 -1.28
C ASN A 164 9.04 -17.47 -2.52
N ALA A 165 7.97 -16.79 -2.92
CA ALA A 165 7.90 -15.81 -4.01
C ALA A 165 8.50 -16.30 -5.33
N GLU A 166 8.64 -17.61 -5.55
CA GLU A 166 9.32 -18.20 -6.72
C GLU A 166 10.74 -17.63 -6.88
N THR A 167 11.47 -17.55 -5.76
CA THR A 167 12.86 -17.05 -5.71
C THR A 167 13.81 -18.14 -5.25
N THR A 168 15.08 -17.99 -5.60
CA THR A 168 16.16 -18.90 -5.16
C THR A 168 16.16 -19.01 -3.63
N VAL A 169 16.16 -20.25 -3.13
CA VAL A 169 16.03 -20.59 -1.70
C VAL A 169 14.79 -19.95 -1.03
N GLY A 170 13.75 -19.63 -1.80
CA GLY A 170 12.54 -18.96 -1.32
C GLY A 170 12.79 -17.59 -0.67
N GLY A 171 13.82 -16.89 -1.15
CA GLY A 171 14.19 -15.53 -0.78
C GLY A 171 15.15 -15.46 0.40
N MET A 172 15.44 -16.59 1.05
CA MET A 172 16.48 -16.71 2.06
C MET A 172 17.85 -16.50 1.43
N ALA A 173 18.82 -16.07 2.24
CA ALA A 173 20.17 -15.89 1.74
C ALA A 173 20.84 -17.25 1.45
N PRO A 174 21.51 -17.45 0.29
CA PRO A 174 22.02 -18.77 -0.09
C PRO A 174 22.92 -19.44 0.94
N TRP A 175 23.70 -18.67 1.72
CA TRP A 175 24.56 -19.22 2.78
C TRP A 175 23.78 -19.94 3.88
N THR A 176 22.48 -19.72 4.01
CA THR A 176 21.66 -20.38 5.03
C THR A 176 21.50 -21.87 4.78
N VAL A 177 21.75 -22.37 3.57
CA VAL A 177 21.68 -23.83 3.31
C VAL A 177 22.85 -24.59 3.92
N ASN A 178 23.90 -23.88 4.35
CA ASN A 178 25.11 -24.44 4.94
C ASN A 178 25.14 -24.33 6.48
N ILE A 179 24.07 -23.82 7.11
CA ILE A 179 24.01 -23.77 8.57
C ILE A 179 23.61 -25.16 9.10
N ASP A 180 24.19 -25.55 10.21
CA ASP A 180 23.84 -26.78 10.92
C ASP A 180 22.57 -26.55 11.76
N ALA A 181 21.43 -26.43 11.08
CA ALA A 181 20.13 -26.17 11.69
C ALA A 181 18.99 -26.66 10.79
N VAL A 182 17.87 -27.04 11.40
CA VAL A 182 16.64 -27.28 10.63
C VAL A 182 15.98 -25.93 10.32
N LEU A 183 16.04 -25.50 9.06
CA LEU A 183 15.47 -24.22 8.62
C LEU A 183 13.97 -24.15 8.89
N ARG A 184 13.47 -22.93 9.17
CA ARG A 184 12.05 -22.62 9.43
C ARG A 184 11.45 -23.31 10.66
N THR A 185 12.29 -23.73 11.60
CA THR A 185 11.87 -24.23 12.92
C THR A 185 12.21 -23.23 14.02
N ASN A 186 12.12 -23.63 15.29
CA ASN A 186 12.59 -22.87 16.45
C ASN A 186 14.06 -23.14 16.81
N ASP A 187 14.83 -23.79 15.92
CA ASP A 187 16.26 -24.02 16.09
C ASP A 187 17.01 -22.69 16.33
N THR A 188 17.91 -22.70 17.32
CA THR A 188 18.64 -21.51 17.77
C THR A 188 19.65 -21.02 16.75
N ALA A 189 20.31 -21.90 16.01
CA ALA A 189 21.24 -21.53 14.94
C ALA A 189 20.48 -20.95 13.74
N TRP A 190 19.30 -21.50 13.42
CA TRP A 190 18.40 -20.89 12.44
C TRP A 190 17.91 -19.51 12.90
N GLN A 191 17.47 -19.38 14.15
CA GLN A 191 17.06 -18.10 14.71
C GLN A 191 18.17 -17.05 14.66
N ALA A 192 19.39 -17.42 15.04
CA ALA A 192 20.55 -16.53 14.98
C ALA A 192 20.84 -16.05 13.55
N ALA A 193 20.62 -16.90 12.54
CA ALA A 193 20.86 -16.57 11.14
C ALA A 193 19.94 -15.44 10.63
N TRP A 194 18.62 -15.55 10.81
CA TRP A 194 17.68 -14.57 10.23
C TRP A 194 17.46 -13.31 11.08
N LYS A 195 17.77 -13.36 12.37
CA LYS A 195 17.48 -12.26 13.32
C LYS A 195 18.15 -10.94 12.95
N PRO A 196 19.42 -10.87 12.53
CA PRO A 196 20.05 -9.62 12.09
C PRO A 196 19.28 -8.95 10.95
N TYR A 197 18.89 -9.72 9.93
CA TYR A 197 18.12 -9.24 8.79
C TYR A 197 16.74 -8.71 9.21
N ILE A 198 15.96 -9.49 9.97
CA ILE A 198 14.64 -9.05 10.43
C ILE A 198 14.75 -7.81 11.32
N ASN A 199 15.77 -7.73 12.18
CA ASN A 199 16.00 -6.53 13.00
C ASN A 199 16.29 -5.29 12.14
N ALA A 200 17.08 -5.43 11.06
CA ALA A 200 17.37 -4.33 10.15
C ALA A 200 16.10 -3.84 9.44
N ILE A 201 15.25 -4.76 8.95
CA ILE A 201 13.97 -4.40 8.34
C ILE A 201 13.05 -3.73 9.35
N SER A 202 12.90 -4.30 10.54
CA SER A 202 12.04 -3.73 11.61
C SER A 202 12.45 -2.31 11.99
N ARG A 203 13.75 -2.01 12.09
CA ARG A 203 14.26 -0.65 12.34
C ARG A 203 13.88 0.35 11.25
N MET A 204 13.70 -0.11 10.01
CA MET A 204 13.24 0.75 8.93
C MET A 204 11.72 0.90 8.95
N VAL A 205 11.00 -0.22 9.02
CA VAL A 205 9.53 -0.25 8.94
C VAL A 205 8.89 0.53 10.08
N VAL A 206 9.44 0.50 11.30
CA VAL A 206 8.86 1.20 12.47
C VAL A 206 8.69 2.71 12.23
N LYS A 207 9.54 3.33 11.43
CA LYS A 207 9.47 4.77 11.08
C LYS A 207 8.27 5.11 10.19
N HIS A 208 7.72 4.11 9.51
CA HIS A 208 6.65 4.24 8.50
C HIS A 208 5.33 3.63 8.95
N GLN A 209 5.26 3.08 10.16
CA GLN A 209 4.03 2.51 10.68
C GLN A 209 2.95 3.58 10.83
N VAL A 210 1.70 3.18 10.59
CA VAL A 210 0.55 4.04 10.85
C VAL A 210 0.43 4.21 12.37
N VAL A 211 0.46 5.46 12.82
CA VAL A 211 0.29 5.85 14.22
C VAL A 211 -0.96 6.70 14.37
N TYR A 212 -1.61 6.58 15.51
CA TYR A 212 -2.81 7.33 15.87
C TYR A 212 -2.68 7.65 17.36
N ASP A 213 -2.48 8.93 17.64
CA ASP A 213 -2.50 9.44 19.01
C ASP A 213 -3.97 9.72 19.34
N SER A 214 -4.52 8.93 20.27
CA SER A 214 -5.93 8.98 20.69
C SER A 214 -6.27 10.21 21.51
#